data_AF-A0A935B454-F1
#
_entry.id   AF-A0A935B454-F1
#
_cell.length_a   1.000
_cell.length_b   1.000
_cell.length_c   1.000
_cell.angle_alpha   90.00
_cell.angle_beta   90.00
_cell.angle_gamma   90.00
#
_symmetry.space_group_name_H-M   'P 1'
#
loop_
_entity.id
_entity.type
_entity.pdbx_description
1 polymer ?
#
loop_
_entity_poly.entity_id
_entity_poly.type
_entity_poly.pdbx_seq_one_letter_code
_entity_poly.pdbx_strand_id
1 'polypeptide(L)'
;MLTDSERFAFSAWRIHAFASTGNAYDAVQTDETIAAGDTLLILDEGVVGVAMTWPFAITAEPGKLHAVCAPGAGETLGHIERALDVPDGSIARACRLARTLGFAIDAGLVPLLPELPATEVEG
;
A
#
# COMPACT_ATOMS: atom_id res chain seq x y z
N MET A 1 18.26 -5.55 -21.57
CA MET A 1 18.79 -6.27 -20.38
C MET A 1 17.57 -6.71 -19.60
N LEU A 2 17.45 -8.00 -19.28
CA LEU A 2 16.42 -8.46 -18.33
C LEU A 2 16.79 -7.95 -16.94
N THR A 3 15.83 -7.36 -16.24
CA THR A 3 15.91 -7.09 -14.80
C THR A 3 16.05 -8.40 -14.03
N ASP A 4 16.58 -8.35 -12.80
CA ASP A 4 16.77 -9.57 -12.01
C ASP A 4 15.45 -10.29 -11.72
N SER A 5 14.35 -9.55 -11.55
CA SER A 5 12.99 -10.10 -11.45
C SER A 5 12.60 -10.95 -12.67
N GLU A 6 12.97 -10.51 -13.88
CA GLU A 6 12.68 -11.22 -15.13
C GLU A 6 13.61 -12.43 -15.35
N ARG A 7 14.80 -12.46 -14.73
CA ARG A 7 15.71 -13.62 -14.79
C ARG A 7 15.34 -14.74 -13.81
N PHE A 8 14.78 -14.39 -12.67
CA PHE A 8 14.60 -15.33 -11.55
C PHE A 8 13.13 -15.62 -11.21
N ALA A 9 12.17 -15.14 -12.02
CA ALA A 9 10.74 -15.38 -11.88
C ALA A 9 10.17 -15.02 -10.49
N PHE A 10 10.71 -13.98 -9.85
CA PHE A 10 10.15 -13.43 -8.62
C PHE A 10 9.61 -12.01 -8.87
N SER A 11 8.52 -11.68 -8.19
CA SER A 11 7.98 -10.32 -8.16
C SER A 11 8.52 -9.60 -6.92
N ALA A 12 9.36 -8.58 -7.12
CA ALA A 12 9.85 -7.76 -6.02
C ALA A 12 8.70 -6.89 -5.47
N TRP A 13 8.56 -6.88 -4.14
CA TRP A 13 7.70 -5.93 -3.44
C TRP A 13 8.58 -4.85 -2.81
N ARG A 14 8.46 -3.61 -3.30
CA ARG A 14 9.23 -2.47 -2.79
C ARG A 14 8.46 -1.72 -1.71
N ILE A 15 9.18 -1.38 -0.65
CA ILE A 15 8.70 -0.56 0.47
C ILE A 15 9.67 0.61 0.60
N HIS A 16 9.16 1.83 0.49
CA HIS A 16 9.90 3.07 0.66
C HIS A 16 9.55 3.68 2.02
N ALA A 17 10.54 3.80 2.89
CA ALA A 17 10.35 4.34 4.23
C ALA A 17 10.69 5.84 4.27
N PHE A 18 9.83 6.64 4.89
CA PHE A 18 10.01 8.08 5.05
C PHE A 18 9.83 8.51 6.50
N ALA A 19 10.47 9.63 6.86
CA ALA A 19 10.35 10.23 8.19
C ALA A 19 9.00 10.93 8.42
N SER A 20 8.29 11.32 7.35
CA SER A 20 6.97 11.96 7.44
C SER A 20 6.12 11.67 6.22
N THR A 21 4.79 11.77 6.36
CA THR A 21 3.87 11.63 5.22
C THR A 21 4.01 12.76 4.21
N GLY A 22 4.46 13.95 4.64
CA GLY A 22 4.80 15.05 3.74
C GLY A 22 5.99 14.72 2.84
N ASN A 23 7.07 14.18 3.41
CA ASN A 23 8.24 13.76 2.63
C ASN A 23 7.89 12.62 1.68
N ALA A 24 7.07 11.67 2.12
CA ALA A 24 6.59 10.58 1.27
C ALA A 24 5.79 11.13 0.07
N TYR A 25 4.91 12.10 0.31
CA TYR A 25 4.16 12.76 -0.75
C TYR A 25 5.10 13.43 -1.76
N ASP A 26 6.00 14.30 -1.30
CA ASP A 26 6.92 15.03 -2.18
C ASP A 26 7.84 14.09 -2.97
N ALA A 27 8.29 13.00 -2.35
CA ALA A 27 9.12 11.99 -3.01
C ALA A 27 8.36 11.27 -4.12
N VAL A 28 7.11 10.85 -3.89
CA VAL A 28 6.27 10.23 -4.94
C VAL A 28 6.08 11.15 -6.15
N GLN A 29 6.09 12.47 -5.95
CA GLN A 29 5.94 13.44 -7.05
C GLN A 29 7.23 13.67 -7.85
N THR A 30 8.41 13.31 -7.32
CA THR A 30 9.70 13.78 -7.87
C THR A 30 10.75 12.69 -8.06
N ASP A 31 10.68 11.59 -7.31
CA ASP A 31 11.61 10.47 -7.39
C ASP A 31 11.11 9.41 -8.36
N GLU A 32 11.72 9.34 -9.55
CA GLU A 32 11.38 8.39 -10.61
C GLU A 32 11.63 6.92 -10.23
N THR A 33 12.30 6.65 -9.11
CA THR A 33 12.51 5.28 -8.62
C THR A 33 11.32 4.74 -7.83
N ILE A 34 10.34 5.59 -7.48
CA ILE A 34 9.10 5.21 -6.81
C ILE A 34 8.03 4.96 -7.86
N ALA A 35 7.62 3.70 -8.01
CA ALA A 35 6.63 3.31 -9.00
C ALA A 35 5.21 3.28 -8.41
N ALA A 36 4.20 3.47 -9.26
CA ALA A 36 2.81 3.25 -8.87
C ALA A 36 2.61 1.82 -8.33
N GLY A 37 1.96 1.70 -7.16
CA GLY A 37 1.78 0.44 -6.44
C GLY A 37 2.86 0.10 -5.42
N ASP A 38 3.98 0.83 -5.40
CA ASP A 38 4.98 0.67 -4.34
C ASP A 38 4.37 1.03 -2.98
N THR A 39 4.82 0.35 -1.92
CA THR A 39 4.34 0.62 -0.57
C THR A 39 5.14 1.74 0.08
N LEU A 40 4.45 2.67 0.72
CA LEU A 40 5.03 3.75 1.51
C LEU A 40 4.91 3.39 3.00
N LEU A 41 5.98 3.54 3.77
CA LEU A 41 5.99 3.32 5.21
C LEU A 41 6.46 4.57 5.94
N ILE A 42 5.62 5.12 6.82
CA ILE A 42 5.96 6.24 7.68
C ILE A 42 5.72 5.79 9.11
N LEU A 43 6.77 5.18 9.68
CA LEU A 43 6.67 4.44 10.94
C LEU A 43 6.26 5.34 12.12
N ASP A 44 6.86 6.52 12.22
CA ASP A 44 6.62 7.46 13.33
C ASP A 44 5.22 8.09 13.32
N GLU A 45 4.58 8.12 12.15
CA GLU A 45 3.19 8.59 12.00
C GLU A 45 2.18 7.44 12.02
N GLY A 46 2.63 6.18 12.07
CA GLY A 46 1.75 5.02 12.03
C GLY A 46 1.05 4.85 10.67
N VAL A 47 1.67 5.32 9.59
CA VAL A 47 1.05 5.35 8.25
C VAL A 47 1.71 4.35 7.32
N VAL A 48 0.87 3.58 6.63
CA VAL A 48 1.24 2.82 5.44
C VAL A 48 0.39 3.32 4.29
N GLY A 49 1.02 3.58 3.15
CA GLY A 49 0.36 4.05 1.95
C GLY A 49 0.78 3.31 0.70
N VAL A 50 0.19 3.71 -0.42
CA VAL A 50 0.49 3.22 -1.76
C VAL A 50 0.87 4.41 -2.63
N ALA A 51 2.01 4.30 -3.30
CA ALA A 51 2.47 5.29 -4.26
C ALA A 51 1.58 5.26 -5.51
N MET A 52 1.14 6.43 -5.94
CA MET A 52 0.54 6.72 -7.25
C MET A 52 0.53 8.25 -7.44
N THR A 53 0.05 8.78 -8.56
CA THR A 53 -0.08 10.23 -8.85
C THR A 53 -0.57 11.09 -7.66
N TRP A 54 -1.44 10.55 -6.81
CA TRP A 54 -1.87 11.11 -5.53
C TRP A 54 -1.70 10.03 -4.45
N PRO A 55 -0.55 9.92 -3.78
CA PRO A 55 -0.31 8.82 -2.87
C PRO A 55 -1.36 8.80 -1.75
N PHE A 56 -1.84 7.61 -1.45
CA PHE A 56 -2.95 7.41 -0.52
C PHE A 56 -2.56 6.47 0.62
N ALA A 57 -3.10 6.73 1.81
CA ALA A 57 -2.92 5.88 2.97
C ALA A 57 -3.93 4.73 2.95
N ILE A 58 -3.51 3.56 3.45
CA ILE A 58 -4.42 2.46 3.79
C ILE A 58 -4.72 2.40 5.28
N THR A 59 -4.00 3.20 6.08
CA THR A 59 -4.22 3.35 7.52
C THR A 59 -5.33 4.37 7.80
N ALA A 60 -5.98 4.24 8.96
CA ALA A 60 -7.13 5.06 9.34
C ALA A 60 -6.82 6.56 9.43
N GLU A 61 -5.63 6.90 9.91
CA GLU A 61 -5.12 8.27 9.88
C GLU A 61 -4.18 8.42 8.69
N PRO A 62 -4.49 9.27 7.69
CA PRO A 62 -3.71 9.35 6.46
C PRO A 62 -2.53 10.33 6.53
N GLY A 63 -2.44 11.15 7.58
CA GLY A 63 -1.47 12.24 7.68
C GLY A 63 -1.63 13.23 6.53
N LYS A 64 -0.58 13.40 5.72
CA LYS A 64 -0.58 14.23 4.50
C LYS A 64 -0.93 13.48 3.22
N LEU A 65 -1.08 12.15 3.28
CA LEU A 65 -1.52 11.36 2.13
C LEU A 65 -3.03 11.50 1.93
N HIS A 66 -3.53 11.09 0.77
CA HIS A 66 -4.97 11.01 0.54
C HIS A 66 -5.60 9.84 1.29
N ALA A 67 -6.84 10.00 1.74
CA ALA A 67 -7.65 8.86 2.19
C ALA A 67 -8.24 8.14 0.98
N VAL A 68 -8.44 6.83 1.09
CA VAL A 68 -9.22 6.08 0.09
C VAL A 68 -10.69 6.48 0.23
N CYS A 69 -11.34 6.76 -0.89
CA CYS A 69 -12.78 7.00 -0.88
C CYS A 69 -13.52 5.75 -0.37
N ALA A 70 -14.61 5.96 0.36
CA ALA A 70 -15.46 4.86 0.82
C ALA A 70 -15.89 4.00 -0.38
N PRO A 71 -15.59 2.68 -0.39
CA PRO A 71 -15.90 1.85 -1.52
C PRO A 71 -17.41 1.76 -1.77
N GLY A 72 -17.78 1.67 -3.05
CA GLY A 72 -19.16 1.44 -3.47
C GLY A 72 -19.67 0.04 -3.08
N ALA A 73 -20.99 -0.13 -3.06
CA ALA A 73 -21.59 -1.45 -2.82
C ALA A 73 -21.16 -2.45 -3.90
N GLY A 74 -20.57 -3.57 -3.49
CA GLY A 74 -20.05 -4.60 -4.40
C GLY A 74 -18.70 -4.27 -5.03
N GLU A 75 -18.05 -3.18 -4.62
CA GLU A 75 -16.68 -2.87 -5.02
C GLU A 75 -15.69 -3.88 -4.40
N THR A 76 -14.58 -4.13 -5.10
CA THR A 76 -13.52 -5.04 -4.65
C THR A 76 -12.19 -4.27 -4.64
N LEU A 77 -11.16 -4.78 -3.96
CA LEU A 77 -9.83 -4.15 -4.02
C LEU A 77 -9.33 -4.01 -5.45
N GLY A 78 -9.54 -5.01 -6.32
CA GLY A 78 -9.12 -4.94 -7.72
C GLY A 78 -9.86 -3.86 -8.52
N HIS A 79 -11.12 -3.54 -8.18
CA HIS A 79 -11.83 -2.41 -8.79
C HIS A 79 -11.16 -1.08 -8.41
N ILE A 80 -10.81 -0.90 -7.14
CA ILE A 80 -10.14 0.30 -6.63
C ILE A 80 -8.75 0.43 -7.26
N GLU A 81 -7.97 -0.66 -7.27
CA GLU A 81 -6.62 -0.69 -7.85
C GLU A 81 -6.65 -0.27 -9.33
N ARG A 82 -7.59 -0.80 -10.11
CA ARG A 82 -7.79 -0.42 -11.50
C ARG A 82 -8.22 1.03 -11.69
N ALA A 83 -9.08 1.56 -10.80
CA ALA A 83 -9.53 2.94 -10.87
C ALA A 83 -8.39 3.94 -10.55
N LEU A 84 -7.45 3.54 -9.69
CA LEU A 84 -6.30 4.35 -9.28
C LEU A 84 -5.04 4.08 -10.14
N ASP A 85 -5.16 3.21 -11.16
CA ASP A 85 -4.06 2.78 -12.03
C ASP A 85 -2.84 2.25 -11.27
N VAL A 86 -3.09 1.45 -10.21
CA VAL A 86 -2.04 0.74 -9.46
C VAL A 86 -2.10 -0.77 -9.75
N PRO A 87 -0.96 -1.48 -9.75
CA PRO A 87 -0.91 -2.92 -9.96
C PRO A 87 -1.76 -3.73 -8.98
N ASP A 88 -2.30 -4.85 -9.45
CA ASP A 88 -3.10 -5.78 -8.65
C ASP A 88 -2.37 -6.23 -7.36
N GLY A 89 -3.12 -6.24 -6.26
CA GLY A 89 -2.65 -6.66 -4.94
C GLY A 89 -1.76 -5.64 -4.22
N SER A 90 -1.56 -4.43 -4.76
CA SER A 90 -0.81 -3.36 -4.09
C SER A 90 -1.48 -2.96 -2.77
N ILE A 91 -2.80 -2.78 -2.77
CA ILE A 91 -3.55 -2.42 -1.55
C ILE A 91 -3.51 -3.59 -0.56
N ALA A 92 -3.70 -4.83 -1.03
CA ALA A 92 -3.66 -6.00 -0.15
C ALA A 92 -2.30 -6.17 0.55
N ARG A 93 -1.19 -5.96 -0.17
CA ARG A 93 0.17 -6.00 0.40
C ARG A 93 0.39 -4.89 1.43
N ALA A 94 -0.03 -3.66 1.12
CA ALA A 94 0.07 -2.53 2.04
C ALA A 94 -0.76 -2.75 3.32
N CYS A 95 -2.01 -3.23 3.19
CA CYS A 95 -2.85 -3.57 4.34
C CYS A 95 -2.26 -4.71 5.17
N ARG A 96 -1.64 -5.72 4.54
CA ARG A 96 -0.92 -6.78 5.25
C ARG A 96 0.22 -6.21 6.10
N LEU A 97 1.01 -5.28 5.54
CA LEU A 97 2.11 -4.63 6.27
C LEU A 97 1.58 -3.84 7.48
N ALA A 98 0.59 -2.98 7.28
CA ALA A 98 -0.01 -2.21 8.37
C ALA A 98 -0.57 -3.10 9.48
N ARG A 99 -1.30 -4.17 9.14
CA ARG A 99 -1.79 -5.15 10.13
C ARG A 99 -0.64 -5.79 10.90
N THR A 100 0.43 -6.17 10.21
CA THR A 100 1.63 -6.78 10.82
C THR A 100 2.31 -5.82 11.80
N LEU A 101 2.30 -4.51 11.50
CA LEU A 101 2.85 -3.46 12.37
C LEU A 101 1.86 -3.00 13.46
N GLY A 102 0.64 -3.51 13.48
CA GLY A 102 -0.40 -3.12 14.44
C GLY A 102 -1.06 -1.77 14.15
N PHE A 103 -0.94 -1.24 12.92
CA PHE A 103 -1.58 0.01 12.53
C PHE A 103 -3.04 -0.21 12.15
N ALA A 104 -3.91 0.71 12.60
CA ALA A 104 -5.32 0.67 12.27
C ALA A 104 -5.51 0.92 10.76
N ILE A 105 -6.29 0.04 10.11
CA ILE A 105 -6.65 0.15 8.69
C ILE A 105 -7.85 1.09 8.54
N ASP A 106 -7.90 1.84 7.44
CA ASP A 106 -9.06 2.64 7.06
C ASP A 106 -10.34 1.77 7.05
N ALA A 107 -11.39 2.26 7.71
CA ALA A 107 -12.63 1.52 7.92
C ALA A 107 -13.34 1.15 6.60
N GLY A 108 -13.16 1.93 5.54
CA GLY A 108 -13.70 1.64 4.21
C GLY A 108 -13.02 0.44 3.55
N LEU A 109 -11.75 0.18 3.86
CA LEU A 109 -11.00 -0.96 3.31
C LEU A 109 -11.22 -2.26 4.09
N VAL A 110 -11.54 -2.19 5.39
CA VAL A 110 -11.71 -3.38 6.25
C VAL A 110 -12.65 -4.44 5.66
N PRO A 111 -13.86 -4.10 5.13
CA PRO A 111 -14.78 -5.08 4.57
C PRO A 111 -14.28 -5.76 3.30
N LEU A 112 -13.31 -5.17 2.61
CA LEU A 112 -12.79 -5.67 1.33
C LEU A 112 -11.58 -6.59 1.51
N LEU A 113 -11.00 -6.62 2.70
CA LEU A 113 -9.79 -7.37 2.96
C LEU A 113 -10.12 -8.85 3.22
N PRO A 114 -9.38 -9.78 2.59
CA PRO A 114 -9.48 -11.18 2.99
C PRO A 114 -9.06 -11.33 4.46
N GLU A 115 -9.61 -12.34 5.14
CA GLU A 115 -9.07 -12.78 6.40
C GLU A 115 -7.59 -13.15 6.21
N LEU A 116 -6.73 -12.73 7.13
CA LEU A 116 -5.34 -13.16 7.07
C LEU A 116 -5.33 -14.68 7.29
N PRO A 117 -4.58 -15.46 6.49
CA PRO A 117 -4.33 -16.84 6.86
C PRO A 117 -3.75 -16.84 8.28
N ALA A 118 -4.29 -17.69 9.15
CA ALA A 118 -3.71 -17.91 10.47
C ALA A 118 -2.23 -18.19 10.26
N THR A 119 -1.36 -17.41 10.90
CA THR A 119 0.08 -17.65 10.85
C THR A 119 0.31 -19.10 11.24
N GLU A 120 0.78 -19.92 10.30
CA GLU A 120 1.34 -21.22 10.64
C GLU A 120 2.59 -20.96 11.48
N VAL A 121 2.38 -20.89 12.79
CA VAL A 121 3.44 -21.05 13.78
C VAL A 121 3.69 -22.55 13.84
N GLU A 122 4.44 -23.07 12.86
CA GLU A 122 5.17 -24.32 13.08
C GLU A 122 6.35 -23.99 13.99
N GLY A 123 6.40 -24.68 15.14
CA GLY A 123 7.34 -24.45 16.24
C GLY A 123 8.71 -25.10 16.06
#